data_AF-A0A8H6T7C5-F1
#
_entry.id   AF-A0A8H6T7C5-F1
#
_cell.length_a   1.000
_cell.length_b   1.000
_cell.length_c   1.000
_cell.angle_alpha   90.00
_cell.angle_beta   90.00
_cell.angle_gamma   90.00
#
_symmetry.space_group_name_H-M   'P 1'
#
loop_
_entity.id
_entity.type
_entity.pdbx_description
1 polymer ?
#
loop_
_entity_poly.entity_id
_entity_poly.type
_entity_poly.pdbx_seq_one_letter_code
_entity_poly.pdbx_strand_id
1 'polypeptide(L)'
;MPGLTLAQGRMFGALYESILFGINLVLLCAVIYVYLKEKKTTWQQRMRLGAALIVFMMCAAHLAAVMRGLYLAFFVSTKPPDVFYLDHTQPVDLTQKAVYAVATFFADGLAFIIFDGRWLVVAFPILSLCSTVGLWIALIRAYHDSAPGTTLFPHPVNQLAVAAFAMSFITNLVITLMIAVRIWLTLRRSNSLGLSTSFYKRFLAYSVESGLLYPVALLITAIMFATDDNGLEILSGSNTQILGIVPSLLALQLRLNLSAYNNATINPGANSRAAVRTLQFATDEGPSVASADDEIDRSHKLDAIRLDPTKSESVGSRTTGGRASDFKHGEGSDP
;
A
#
# COMPACT_ATOMS: atom_id res chain seq x y z
N MET A 1 4.52 24.00 30.59
CA MET A 1 3.34 23.12 30.57
C MET A 1 3.82 21.78 31.11
N PRO A 2 3.11 21.12 32.05
CA PRO A 2 3.52 19.78 32.47
C PRO A 2 3.52 18.87 31.24
N GLY A 3 4.60 18.10 31.07
CA GLY A 3 4.75 17.16 29.95
C GLY A 3 3.67 16.09 29.97
N LEU A 4 3.50 15.40 28.84
CA LEU A 4 2.56 14.29 28.70
C LEU A 4 2.87 13.22 29.76
N THR A 5 1.88 12.77 30.52
CA THR A 5 2.06 11.63 31.45
C THR A 5 2.15 10.32 30.67
N LEU A 6 2.74 9.28 31.28
CA LEU A 6 2.93 7.99 30.63
C LEU A 6 1.59 7.34 30.26
N ALA A 7 0.63 7.40 31.18
CA ALA A 7 -0.72 6.91 30.97
C ALA A 7 -1.46 7.66 29.84
N GLN A 8 -1.29 8.98 29.76
CA GLN A 8 -1.84 9.78 28.65
C GLN A 8 -1.19 9.41 27.32
N GLY A 9 0.14 9.24 27.29
CA GLY A 9 0.86 8.79 26.09
C GLY A 9 0.36 7.45 25.56
N ARG A 10 0.20 6.46 26.44
CA ARG A 10 -0.36 5.14 26.09
C ARG A 10 -1.82 5.22 25.60
N MET A 11 -2.65 6.08 26.18
CA MET A 11 -4.02 6.29 25.71
C MET A 11 -4.07 6.91 24.30
N PHE A 12 -3.34 8.01 24.08
CA PHE A 12 -3.28 8.64 22.76
C PHE A 12 -2.64 7.72 21.72
N GLY A 13 -1.62 6.96 22.11
CA GLY A 13 -1.00 5.92 21.29
C GLY A 13 -2.00 4.85 20.86
N ALA A 14 -2.81 4.31 21.79
CA ALA A 14 -3.83 3.33 21.46
C ALA A 14 -4.90 3.85 20.48
N LEU A 15 -5.30 5.13 20.62
CA LEU A 15 -6.23 5.77 19.69
C LEU A 15 -5.62 5.89 18.29
N TYR A 16 -4.38 6.38 18.21
CA TYR A 16 -3.70 6.56 16.93
C TYR A 16 -3.39 5.22 16.25
N GLU A 17 -2.98 4.22 17.04
CA GLU A 17 -2.78 2.86 16.57
C GLU A 17 -4.07 2.25 16.01
N SER A 18 -5.22 2.49 16.66
CA SER A 18 -6.53 2.01 16.18
C SER A 18 -6.92 2.62 14.83
N ILE A 19 -6.65 3.92 14.63
CA ILE A 19 -6.90 4.61 13.36
C ILE A 19 -6.03 4.01 12.25
N LEU A 20 -4.73 3.86 12.52
CA LEU A 20 -3.80 3.26 11.56
C LEU A 20 -4.15 1.80 11.26
N PHE A 21 -4.60 1.03 12.25
CA PHE A 21 -5.08 -0.32 12.05
C PHE A 21 -6.30 -0.35 11.12
N GLY A 22 -7.24 0.59 11.28
CA GLY A 22 -8.37 0.76 10.35
C GLY A 22 -7.91 1.02 8.91
N ILE A 23 -6.92 1.89 8.71
CA ILE A 23 -6.31 2.14 7.39
C ILE A 23 -5.67 0.85 6.85
N ASN A 24 -4.93 0.13 7.68
CA ASN A 24 -4.28 -1.13 7.31
C ASN A 24 -5.31 -2.19 6.89
N LEU A 25 -6.45 -2.27 7.58
CA LEU A 25 -7.56 -3.16 7.23
C LEU A 25 -8.14 -2.82 5.84
N VAL A 26 -8.42 -1.55 5.57
CA VAL A 26 -8.92 -1.11 4.26
C VAL A 26 -7.93 -1.46 3.14
N LEU A 27 -6.63 -1.24 3.37
CA LEU A 27 -5.58 -1.58 2.42
C LEU A 27 -5.49 -3.09 2.19
N LEU A 28 -5.58 -3.90 3.25
CA LEU A 28 -5.60 -5.36 3.12
C LEU A 28 -6.80 -5.81 2.29
N CYS A 29 -7.99 -5.28 2.55
CA CYS A 29 -9.19 -5.57 1.76
C CYS A 29 -9.00 -5.20 0.29
N ALA A 30 -8.37 -4.06 -0.01
CA ALA A 30 -8.06 -3.66 -1.39
C ALA A 30 -7.06 -4.62 -2.06
N VAL A 31 -6.01 -5.05 -1.35
CA VAL A 31 -5.04 -6.03 -1.84
C VAL A 31 -5.71 -7.37 -2.14
N ILE A 32 -6.56 -7.86 -1.23
CA ILE A 32 -7.34 -9.10 -1.42
C ILE A 32 -8.29 -8.95 -2.61
N TYR A 33 -9.00 -7.84 -2.73
CA TYR A 33 -9.93 -7.59 -3.84
C TYR A 33 -9.22 -7.64 -5.20
N VAL A 34 -8.07 -6.95 -5.32
CA VAL A 34 -7.26 -6.96 -6.53
C VAL A 34 -6.75 -8.37 -6.82
N TYR A 35 -6.33 -9.10 -5.80
CA TYR A 35 -5.87 -10.47 -5.94
C TYR A 35 -6.98 -11.43 -6.41
N LEU A 36 -8.19 -11.31 -5.87
CA LEU A 36 -9.33 -12.16 -6.26
C LEU A 36 -9.79 -11.92 -7.70
N LYS A 37 -9.53 -10.74 -8.28
CA LYS A 37 -9.81 -10.47 -9.69
C LYS A 37 -8.81 -11.12 -10.65
N GLU A 38 -7.70 -11.67 -10.16
CA GLU A 38 -6.70 -12.30 -11.03
C GLU A 38 -7.14 -13.70 -11.47
N LYS A 39 -7.29 -13.90 -12.79
CA LYS A 39 -7.63 -15.20 -13.38
C LYS A 39 -6.50 -16.23 -13.26
N LYS A 40 -5.25 -15.78 -13.12
CA LYS A 40 -4.05 -16.62 -12.97
C LYS A 40 -3.10 -15.96 -11.97
N THR A 41 -2.88 -16.61 -10.84
CA THR A 41 -1.96 -16.14 -9.81
C THR A 41 -0.65 -16.94 -9.85
N THR A 42 0.49 -16.26 -9.88
CA THR A 42 1.81 -16.90 -9.79
C THR A 42 2.13 -17.28 -8.34
N TRP A 43 3.03 -18.25 -8.15
CA TRP A 43 3.50 -18.67 -6.83
C TRP A 43 4.02 -17.48 -6.00
N GLN A 44 4.81 -16.60 -6.61
CA GLN A 44 5.33 -15.39 -5.97
C GLN A 44 4.21 -14.45 -5.49
N GLN A 45 3.09 -14.33 -6.22
CA GLN A 45 1.95 -13.52 -5.80
C GLN A 45 1.24 -14.14 -4.58
N ARG A 46 1.10 -15.47 -4.54
CA ARG A 46 0.54 -16.20 -3.40
C ARG A 46 1.38 -16.01 -2.14
N MET A 47 2.70 -16.13 -2.26
CA MET A 47 3.62 -15.90 -1.15
C MET A 47 3.52 -14.47 -0.62
N ARG A 48 3.50 -13.47 -1.50
CA ARG A 48 3.35 -12.06 -1.10
C ARG A 48 2.05 -11.80 -0.36
N LEU A 49 0.92 -12.35 -0.84
CA LEU A 49 -0.36 -12.22 -0.16
C LEU A 49 -0.33 -12.91 1.22
N GLY A 50 0.20 -14.13 1.29
CA GLY A 50 0.30 -14.88 2.54
C GLY A 50 1.11 -14.12 3.60
N ALA A 51 2.22 -13.53 3.22
CA ALA A 51 3.02 -12.74 4.15
C ALA A 51 2.38 -11.38 4.51
N ALA A 52 1.65 -10.73 3.60
CA ALA A 52 0.84 -9.55 3.95
C ALA A 52 -0.24 -9.89 4.99
N LEU A 53 -0.90 -11.06 4.86
CA LEU A 53 -1.85 -11.56 5.84
C LEU A 53 -1.19 -11.83 7.20
N ILE A 54 -0.01 -12.46 7.21
CA ILE A 54 0.74 -12.71 8.47
C ILE A 54 1.08 -11.40 9.17
N VAL A 55 1.62 -10.42 8.43
CA VAL A 55 1.96 -9.10 9.00
C VAL A 55 0.71 -8.40 9.53
N PHE A 56 -0.42 -8.45 8.82
CA PHE A 56 -1.69 -7.91 9.30
C PHE A 56 -2.17 -8.59 10.59
N MET A 57 -2.09 -9.92 10.67
CA MET A 57 -2.44 -10.66 11.88
C MET A 57 -1.54 -10.27 13.07
N MET A 58 -0.26 -10.01 12.84
CA MET A 58 0.64 -9.49 13.87
C MET A 58 0.24 -8.06 14.29
N CYS A 59 -0.14 -7.20 13.34
CA CYS A 59 -0.64 -5.85 13.65
C CYS A 59 -1.92 -5.90 14.51
N ALA A 60 -2.83 -6.84 14.22
CA ALA A 60 -4.04 -7.06 15.01
C ALA A 60 -3.72 -7.60 16.42
N ALA A 61 -2.79 -8.55 16.52
CA ALA A 61 -2.33 -9.09 17.80
C ALA A 61 -1.67 -8.01 18.67
N HIS A 62 -0.89 -7.11 18.05
CA HIS A 62 -0.29 -5.98 18.74
C HIS A 62 -1.35 -5.03 19.30
N LEU A 63 -2.31 -4.60 18.48
CA LEU A 63 -3.41 -3.74 18.92
C LEU A 63 -4.24 -4.40 20.05
N ALA A 64 -4.50 -5.71 19.96
CA ALA A 64 -5.19 -6.44 21.02
C ALA A 64 -4.40 -6.45 22.34
N ALA A 65 -3.07 -6.60 22.28
CA ALA A 65 -2.21 -6.50 23.45
C ALA A 65 -2.23 -5.08 24.06
N VAL A 66 -2.19 -4.04 23.23
CA VAL A 66 -2.30 -2.63 23.66
C VAL A 66 -3.62 -2.39 24.39
N MET A 67 -4.74 -2.80 23.80
CA MET A 67 -6.07 -2.65 24.38
C MET A 67 -6.20 -3.43 25.69
N ARG A 68 -5.63 -4.63 25.76
CA ARG A 68 -5.58 -5.41 27.01
C ARG A 68 -4.75 -4.71 28.08
N GLY A 69 -3.63 -4.09 27.71
CA GLY A 69 -2.81 -3.29 28.62
C GLY A 69 -3.57 -2.09 29.18
N LEU A 70 -4.32 -1.39 28.32
CA LEU A 70 -5.17 -0.26 28.73
C LEU A 70 -6.28 -0.71 29.69
N TYR A 71 -6.95 -1.81 29.37
CA TYR A 71 -7.97 -2.39 30.24
C TYR A 71 -7.41 -2.72 31.64
N LEU A 72 -6.26 -3.39 31.70
CA LEU A 72 -5.64 -3.76 32.96
C LEU A 72 -5.16 -2.54 33.76
N ALA A 73 -4.55 -1.56 33.11
CA ALA A 73 -4.01 -0.38 33.78
C ALA A 73 -5.10 0.52 34.39
N PHE A 74 -6.21 0.74 33.66
CA PHE A 74 -7.23 1.71 34.07
C PHE A 74 -8.38 1.10 34.87
N PHE A 75 -8.71 -0.17 34.66
CA PHE A 75 -9.93 -0.77 35.22
C PHE A 75 -9.69 -1.92 36.20
N VAL A 76 -8.53 -2.58 36.15
CA VAL A 76 -8.25 -3.78 36.96
C VAL A 76 -7.17 -3.54 38.01
N SER A 77 -6.13 -2.77 37.68
CA SER A 77 -5.03 -2.54 38.60
C SER A 77 -5.45 -1.65 39.76
N THR A 78 -4.95 -1.99 40.95
CA THR A 78 -5.04 -1.14 42.15
C THR A 78 -3.95 -0.06 42.17
N LYS A 79 -2.94 -0.18 41.30
CA LYS A 79 -1.88 0.82 41.15
C LYS A 79 -2.34 1.94 40.21
N PRO A 80 -1.88 3.18 40.40
CA PRO A 80 -2.13 4.24 39.44
C PRO A 80 -1.55 3.85 38.05
N PRO A 81 -2.21 4.20 36.93
CA PRO A 81 -1.83 3.74 35.60
C PRO A 81 -0.37 4.04 35.22
N ASP A 82 0.18 5.19 35.60
CA ASP A 82 1.58 5.53 35.34
C ASP A 82 2.55 4.55 36.03
N VAL A 83 2.25 4.14 37.27
CA VAL A 83 3.07 3.15 38.01
C VAL A 83 2.88 1.74 37.46
N PHE A 84 1.70 1.43 36.93
CA PHE A 84 1.46 0.18 36.24
C PHE A 84 2.33 0.03 34.99
N TYR A 85 2.46 1.09 34.18
CA TYR A 85 3.27 1.07 32.95
C TYR A 85 4.78 1.18 33.20
N LEU A 86 5.21 1.64 34.37
CA LEU A 86 6.61 1.58 34.81
C LEU A 86 7.08 0.15 35.15
N ASP A 87 6.15 -0.80 35.27
CA ASP A 87 6.47 -2.20 35.52
C ASP A 87 6.69 -2.96 34.20
N HIS A 88 7.94 -2.98 33.73
CA HIS A 88 8.34 -3.64 32.49
C HIS A 88 8.28 -5.17 32.54
N THR A 89 8.05 -5.76 33.72
CA THR A 89 7.93 -7.23 33.86
C THR A 89 6.56 -7.74 33.45
N GLN A 90 5.64 -6.82 33.16
CA GLN A 90 4.29 -7.21 32.80
C GLN A 90 4.23 -7.98 31.48
N PRO A 91 3.47 -9.10 31.45
CA PRO A 91 3.41 -9.96 30.28
C PRO A 91 2.83 -9.23 29.06
N VAL A 92 2.02 -8.20 29.26
CA VAL A 92 1.42 -7.43 28.16
C VAL A 92 2.49 -6.61 27.42
N ASP A 93 3.35 -5.91 28.15
CA ASP A 93 4.41 -5.07 27.54
C ASP A 93 5.44 -5.94 26.81
N LEU A 94 5.79 -7.11 27.40
CA LEU A 94 6.65 -8.09 26.74
C LEU A 94 6.00 -8.67 25.46
N THR A 95 4.70 -8.95 25.51
CA THR A 95 3.95 -9.46 24.34
C THR A 95 3.95 -8.44 23.20
N GLN A 96 3.74 -7.15 23.49
CA GLN A 96 3.78 -6.09 22.48
C GLN A 96 5.13 -6.06 21.75
N LYS A 97 6.23 -6.03 22.51
CA LYS A 97 7.60 -6.04 21.98
C LYS A 97 7.90 -7.30 21.16
N ALA A 98 7.48 -8.47 21.64
CA ALA A 98 7.67 -9.74 20.94
C ALA A 98 6.89 -9.79 19.61
N VAL A 99 5.62 -9.37 19.61
CA VAL A 99 4.79 -9.32 18.40
C VAL A 99 5.39 -8.36 17.37
N TYR A 100 5.86 -7.19 17.80
CA TYR A 100 6.51 -6.23 16.90
C TYR A 100 7.80 -6.79 16.29
N ALA A 101 8.64 -7.45 17.08
CA ALA A 101 9.87 -8.08 16.59
C ALA A 101 9.56 -9.17 15.54
N VAL A 102 8.56 -10.02 15.80
CA VAL A 102 8.12 -11.04 14.85
C VAL A 102 7.52 -10.41 13.59
N ALA A 103 6.70 -9.36 13.71
CA ALA A 103 6.16 -8.62 12.56
C ALA A 103 7.27 -8.07 11.67
N THR A 104 8.30 -7.48 12.28
CA THR A 104 9.47 -6.93 11.58
C THR A 104 10.23 -8.01 10.83
N PHE A 105 10.43 -9.18 11.45
CA PHE A 105 11.07 -10.33 10.79
C PHE A 105 10.32 -10.76 9.51
N PHE A 106 8.99 -10.86 9.57
CA PHE A 106 8.19 -11.24 8.40
C PHE A 106 8.14 -10.14 7.34
N ALA A 107 8.08 -8.87 7.75
CA ALA A 107 8.11 -7.73 6.83
C ALA A 107 9.45 -7.60 6.09
N ASP A 108 10.58 -7.81 6.77
CA ASP A 108 11.89 -7.82 6.13
C ASP A 108 12.07 -9.07 5.26
N GLY A 109 11.53 -10.22 5.69
CA GLY A 109 11.48 -11.45 4.90
C GLY A 109 10.68 -11.33 3.60
N LEU A 110 9.67 -10.46 3.55
CA LEU A 110 8.94 -10.15 2.31
C LEU A 110 9.84 -9.52 1.25
N ALA A 111 10.79 -8.67 1.65
CA ALA A 111 11.74 -8.08 0.72
C ALA A 111 12.57 -9.16 0.02
N PHE A 112 12.96 -10.22 0.72
CA PHE A 112 13.70 -11.36 0.15
C PHE A 112 12.93 -12.02 -1.01
N ILE A 113 11.63 -12.24 -0.85
CA ILE A 113 10.78 -12.88 -1.87
C ILE A 113 10.66 -12.00 -3.13
N ILE A 114 10.74 -10.67 -2.98
CA ILE A 114 10.63 -9.72 -4.10
C ILE A 114 11.89 -9.70 -4.97
N PHE A 115 13.07 -9.97 -4.41
CA PHE A 115 14.35 -9.86 -5.13
C PHE A 115 14.81 -11.13 -5.88
N ASP A 116 13.98 -12.18 -5.91
CA ASP A 116 14.17 -13.37 -6.76
C ASP A 116 15.55 -14.04 -6.58
N GLY A 117 16.05 -14.09 -5.34
CA GLY A 117 17.19 -14.92 -4.95
C GLY A 117 18.58 -14.48 -5.42
N ARG A 118 18.77 -13.22 -5.85
CA ARG A 118 20.11 -12.70 -6.21
C ARG A 118 20.97 -12.43 -4.96
N TRP A 119 21.79 -13.40 -4.57
CA TRP A 119 22.60 -13.43 -3.34
C TRP A 119 23.36 -12.13 -3.00
N LEU A 120 23.96 -11.45 -3.97
CA LEU A 120 24.73 -10.21 -3.74
C LEU A 120 23.85 -9.01 -3.33
N VAL A 121 22.59 -8.99 -3.77
CA VAL A 121 21.58 -7.96 -3.45
C VAL A 121 20.86 -8.30 -2.14
N VAL A 122 20.90 -9.58 -1.75
CA VAL A 122 20.18 -10.17 -0.63
C VAL A 122 21.04 -10.25 0.64
N ALA A 123 22.37 -10.29 0.51
CA ALA A 123 23.30 -10.37 1.63
C ALA A 123 23.15 -9.19 2.61
N PHE A 124 22.95 -7.97 2.12
CA PHE A 124 22.81 -6.78 2.96
C PHE A 124 21.51 -6.79 3.80
N PRO A 125 20.31 -7.03 3.22
CA PRO A 125 19.09 -7.22 4.00
C PRO A 125 19.19 -8.35 5.04
N ILE A 126 19.82 -9.48 4.70
CA ILE A 126 20.00 -10.60 5.65
C ILE A 126 20.90 -10.20 6.81
N LEU A 127 22.06 -9.59 6.52
CA LEU A 127 23.00 -9.17 7.55
C LEU A 127 22.36 -8.15 8.48
N SER A 128 21.59 -7.21 7.92
CA SER A 128 20.82 -6.29 8.74
C SER A 128 19.75 -7.00 9.55
N LEU A 129 18.98 -7.92 8.97
CA LEU A 129 17.91 -8.61 9.70
C LEU A 129 18.49 -9.35 10.91
N CYS A 130 19.62 -10.04 10.73
CA CYS A 130 20.35 -10.68 11.83
C CYS A 130 20.79 -9.67 12.89
N SER A 131 21.30 -8.50 12.47
CA SER A 131 21.68 -7.42 13.39
C SER A 131 20.48 -6.86 14.16
N THR A 132 19.36 -6.60 13.48
CA THR A 132 18.13 -6.08 14.07
C THR A 132 17.58 -7.07 15.10
N VAL A 133 17.50 -8.37 14.75
CA VAL A 133 17.08 -9.44 15.69
C VAL A 133 18.00 -9.50 16.91
N GLY A 134 19.33 -9.44 16.70
CA GLY A 134 20.30 -9.41 17.80
C GLY A 134 20.10 -8.22 18.73
N LEU A 135 19.87 -7.03 18.18
CA LEU A 135 19.59 -5.81 18.94
C LEU A 135 18.27 -5.89 19.71
N TRP A 136 17.21 -6.45 19.12
CA TRP A 136 15.93 -6.67 19.81
C TRP A 136 16.05 -7.67 20.97
N ILE A 137 16.77 -8.77 20.78
CA ILE A 137 17.01 -9.75 21.85
C ILE A 137 17.81 -9.10 22.99
N ALA A 138 18.85 -8.33 22.66
CA ALA A 138 19.65 -7.60 23.64
C ALA A 138 18.81 -6.56 24.39
N LEU A 139 17.94 -5.84 23.68
CA LEU A 139 17.03 -4.86 24.25
C LEU A 139 16.02 -5.51 25.22
N ILE A 140 15.41 -6.62 24.83
CA ILE A 140 14.46 -7.36 25.68
C ILE A 140 15.15 -7.86 26.95
N ARG A 141 16.38 -8.40 26.84
CA ARG A 141 17.17 -8.79 28.01
C ARG A 141 17.52 -7.60 28.90
N ALA A 142 17.97 -6.49 28.32
CA ALA A 142 18.28 -5.29 29.07
C ALA A 142 17.05 -4.73 29.81
N TYR A 143 15.86 -4.80 29.20
CA TYR A 143 14.59 -4.46 29.86
C TYR A 143 14.28 -5.40 31.03
N HIS A 144 14.48 -6.71 30.85
CA HIS A 144 14.22 -7.71 31.88
C HIS A 144 15.18 -7.57 33.08
N ASP A 145 16.44 -7.24 32.82
CA ASP A 145 17.49 -7.12 33.85
C ASP A 145 17.47 -5.77 34.58
N SER A 146 16.63 -4.83 34.12
CA SER A 146 16.50 -3.51 34.73
C SER A 146 15.59 -3.54 35.96
N ALA A 147 16.01 -2.88 37.05
CA ALA A 147 15.25 -2.87 38.30
C ALA A 147 13.85 -2.25 38.11
N PRO A 148 12.77 -2.89 38.59
CA PRO A 148 11.40 -2.37 38.43
C PRO A 148 11.23 -0.98 39.06
N GLY A 149 10.60 -0.05 38.35
CA GLY A 149 9.98 1.14 38.94
C GLY A 149 10.87 2.36 39.22
N THR A 150 12.07 2.48 38.65
CA THR A 150 12.95 3.64 38.89
C THR A 150 13.06 4.61 37.71
N THR A 151 13.18 4.13 36.47
CA THR A 151 13.19 4.94 35.24
C THR A 151 12.54 4.21 34.05
N LEU A 152 11.91 4.96 33.13
CA LEU A 152 11.26 4.43 31.93
C LEU A 152 12.27 3.83 30.93
N PHE A 153 13.48 4.43 30.88
CA PHE A 153 14.60 3.98 30.06
C PHE A 153 15.91 4.03 30.86
N PRO A 154 16.37 2.90 31.41
CA PRO A 154 17.72 2.77 31.92
C PRO A 154 18.72 3.11 30.81
N HIS A 155 19.82 3.81 31.15
CA HIS A 155 20.80 4.26 30.17
C HIS A 155 21.25 3.20 29.12
N PRO A 156 21.54 1.93 29.51
CA PRO A 156 21.86 0.89 28.52
C PRO A 156 20.69 0.50 27.61
N VAL A 157 19.45 0.56 28.11
CA VAL A 157 18.24 0.30 27.32
C VAL A 157 18.03 1.38 26.27
N ASN A 158 18.22 2.66 26.62
CA ASN A 158 18.09 3.77 25.68
C ASN A 158 19.10 3.64 24.53
N GLN A 159 20.40 3.43 24.83
CA GLN A 159 21.43 3.28 23.79
C GLN A 159 21.16 2.10 22.85
N LEU A 160 20.74 0.95 23.39
CA LEU A 160 20.40 -0.22 22.58
C LEU A 160 19.14 0.01 21.73
N ALA A 161 18.14 0.70 22.27
CA ALA A 161 16.93 1.05 21.53
C ALA A 161 17.25 1.99 20.37
N VAL A 162 17.98 3.08 20.62
CA VAL A 162 18.41 4.03 19.57
C VAL A 162 19.21 3.30 18.49
N ALA A 163 20.13 2.41 18.86
CA ALA A 163 20.87 1.60 17.91
C ALA A 163 19.97 0.66 17.09
N ALA A 164 18.99 0.01 17.71
CA ALA A 164 18.04 -0.88 17.04
C ALA A 164 17.16 -0.13 16.03
N PHE A 165 16.63 1.03 16.41
CA PHE A 165 15.82 1.87 15.53
C PHE A 165 16.66 2.50 14.41
N ALA A 166 17.88 2.96 14.69
CA ALA A 166 18.79 3.51 13.69
C ALA A 166 19.23 2.46 12.67
N MET A 167 19.55 1.23 13.10
CA MET A 167 19.85 0.12 12.18
C MET A 167 18.65 -0.22 11.31
N SER A 168 17.45 -0.31 11.91
CA SER A 168 16.21 -0.55 11.17
C SER A 168 15.93 0.55 10.14
N PHE A 169 16.18 1.82 10.51
CA PHE A 169 16.08 2.98 9.62
C PHE A 169 17.02 2.87 8.42
N ILE A 170 18.32 2.64 8.67
CA ILE A 170 19.33 2.52 7.62
C ILE A 170 18.96 1.41 6.65
N THR A 171 18.51 0.28 7.17
CA THR A 171 18.17 -0.88 6.34
C THR A 171 16.97 -0.64 5.47
N ASN A 172 15.89 -0.09 6.03
CA ASN A 172 14.71 0.24 5.25
C ASN A 172 15.00 1.34 4.21
N LEU A 173 15.89 2.30 4.53
CA LEU A 173 16.34 3.32 3.59
C LEU A 173 17.17 2.71 2.46
N VAL A 174 18.14 1.85 2.76
CA VAL A 174 18.97 1.17 1.76
C VAL A 174 18.12 0.27 0.86
N ILE A 175 17.18 -0.49 1.42
CA ILE A 175 16.24 -1.31 0.64
C ILE A 175 15.42 -0.42 -0.30
N THR A 176 14.87 0.69 0.20
CA THR A 176 14.08 1.64 -0.61
C THR A 176 14.92 2.22 -1.75
N LEU A 177 16.15 2.68 -1.47
CA LEU A 177 17.07 3.20 -2.48
C LEU A 177 17.47 2.12 -3.49
N MET A 178 17.69 0.89 -3.06
CA MET A 178 18.03 -0.23 -3.94
C MET A 178 16.88 -0.59 -4.89
N ILE A 179 15.64 -0.59 -4.41
CA ILE A 179 14.44 -0.73 -5.24
C ILE A 179 14.38 0.41 -6.26
N ALA A 180 14.55 1.66 -5.81
CA ALA A 180 14.50 2.84 -6.65
C ALA A 180 15.57 2.81 -7.76
N VAL A 181 16.82 2.49 -7.42
CA VAL A 181 17.93 2.35 -8.37
C VAL A 181 17.66 1.24 -9.37
N ARG A 182 17.13 0.08 -8.94
CA ARG A 182 16.80 -1.02 -9.85
C ARG A 182 15.73 -0.61 -10.86
N ILE A 183 14.67 0.08 -10.40
CA ILE A 183 13.63 0.61 -11.28
C ILE A 183 14.22 1.65 -12.24
N TRP A 184 15.07 2.54 -11.76
CA TRP A 184 15.73 3.56 -12.60
C TRP A 184 16.65 2.97 -13.66
N LEU A 185 17.43 1.93 -13.33
CA LEU A 185 18.27 1.23 -14.30
C LEU A 185 17.42 0.51 -15.37
N THR A 186 16.28 -0.04 -14.96
CA THR A 186 15.31 -0.66 -15.89
C THR A 186 14.73 0.39 -16.82
N LEU A 187 14.35 1.54 -16.27
CA LEU A 187 13.87 2.69 -17.02
C LEU A 187 14.88 3.20 -18.04
N ARG A 188 16.16 3.33 -17.65
CA ARG A 188 17.24 3.78 -18.55
C ARG A 188 17.41 2.84 -19.74
N ARG A 189 17.31 1.52 -19.52
CA ARG A 189 17.35 0.50 -20.58
C ARG A 189 16.13 0.57 -21.50
N SER A 190 14.94 0.81 -20.96
CA SER A 190 13.73 0.99 -21.77
C SER A 190 13.75 2.29 -22.59
N ASN A 191 14.32 3.36 -22.04
CA ASN A 191 14.46 4.64 -22.75
C ASN A 191 15.43 4.54 -23.94
N SER A 192 16.54 3.79 -23.80
CA SER A 192 17.45 3.53 -24.92
C SER A 192 16.80 2.73 -26.05
N LEU A 193 15.68 2.07 -25.78
CA LEU A 193 14.89 1.31 -26.76
C LEU A 193 13.69 2.10 -27.31
N GLY A 194 13.54 3.39 -26.97
CA GLY A 194 12.46 4.25 -27.47
C GLY A 194 11.06 3.95 -26.90
N LEU A 195 10.95 3.16 -25.83
CA LEU A 195 9.67 2.82 -25.20
C LEU A 195 9.16 3.96 -24.31
N SER A 196 7.84 4.12 -24.18
CA SER A 196 7.22 5.12 -23.29
C SER A 196 7.67 4.95 -21.84
N THR A 197 8.39 5.95 -21.32
CA THR A 197 9.03 5.92 -19.99
C THR A 197 8.22 6.57 -18.87
N SER A 198 7.11 7.23 -19.22
CA SER A 198 6.26 7.97 -18.28
C SER A 198 5.74 7.08 -17.13
N PHE A 199 5.37 5.84 -17.46
CA PHE A 199 4.93 4.83 -16.52
C PHE A 199 5.93 4.57 -15.39
N TYR A 200 7.16 4.19 -15.75
CA TYR A 200 8.21 3.82 -14.80
C TYR A 200 8.67 5.02 -13.97
N LYS A 201 8.67 6.23 -14.54
CA LYS A 201 8.97 7.47 -13.79
C LYS A 201 7.94 7.73 -12.70
N ARG A 202 6.65 7.60 -13.02
CA ARG A 202 5.56 7.78 -12.06
C ARG A 202 5.58 6.70 -10.99
N PHE A 203 5.78 5.44 -11.39
CA PHE A 203 5.90 4.32 -10.47
C PHE A 203 7.11 4.46 -9.53
N LEU A 204 8.25 4.95 -10.04
CA LEU A 204 9.45 5.24 -9.25
C LEU A 204 9.18 6.30 -8.17
N ALA A 205 8.55 7.42 -8.53
CA ALA A 205 8.24 8.51 -7.59
C ALA A 205 7.35 8.02 -6.43
N TYR A 206 6.26 7.31 -6.74
CA TYR A 206 5.36 6.78 -5.72
C TYR A 206 6.02 5.70 -4.85
N SER A 207 6.88 4.85 -5.43
CA SER A 207 7.61 3.82 -4.67
C SER A 207 8.57 4.45 -3.66
N VAL A 208 9.23 5.55 -4.02
CA VAL A 208 10.12 6.27 -3.10
C VAL A 208 9.32 6.99 -2.01
N GLU A 209 8.24 7.68 -2.39
CA GLU A 209 7.39 8.41 -1.44
C GLU A 209 6.77 7.47 -0.39
N SER A 210 6.21 6.34 -0.82
CA SER A 210 5.63 5.35 0.09
C SER A 210 6.68 4.52 0.84
N GLY A 211 7.84 4.24 0.23
CA GLY A 211 8.94 3.51 0.86
C GLY A 211 9.64 4.29 1.98
N LEU A 212 9.59 5.62 1.96
CA LEU A 212 10.17 6.48 3.00
C LEU A 212 9.30 6.62 4.26
N LEU A 213 8.01 6.25 4.20
CA LEU A 213 7.08 6.40 5.33
C LEU A 213 7.57 5.68 6.60
N TYR A 214 8.01 4.42 6.46
CA TYR A 214 8.48 3.64 7.60
C TYR A 214 9.85 4.11 8.14
N PRO A 215 10.89 4.33 7.31
CA PRO A 215 12.14 4.96 7.75
C PRO A 215 11.93 6.28 8.51
N VAL A 216 11.06 7.17 8.02
CA VAL A 216 10.79 8.45 8.70
C VAL A 216 10.18 8.22 10.08
N ALA A 217 9.22 7.29 10.20
CA ALA A 217 8.63 6.94 11.49
C ALA A 217 9.67 6.38 12.48
N LEU A 218 10.57 5.51 12.02
CA LEU A 218 11.67 4.97 12.82
C LEU A 218 12.66 6.06 13.26
N LEU A 219 12.97 7.02 12.40
CA LEU A 219 13.85 8.15 12.74
C LEU A 219 13.23 9.02 13.83
N ILE A 220 11.95 9.36 13.71
CA ILE A 220 11.24 10.14 14.74
C ILE A 220 11.23 9.37 16.07
N THR A 221 11.00 8.06 16.02
CA THR A 221 11.03 7.18 17.19
C THR A 221 12.42 7.16 17.85
N ALA A 222 13.49 7.07 17.06
CA ALA A 222 14.86 7.11 17.57
C ALA A 222 15.19 8.45 18.25
N ILE A 223 14.73 9.57 17.68
CA ILE A 223 14.89 10.92 18.28
C ILE A 223 14.12 11.03 19.60
N MET A 224 12.89 10.50 19.65
CA MET A 224 12.08 10.48 20.89
C MET A 224 12.75 9.64 21.98
N PHE A 225 13.34 8.49 21.64
CA PHE A 225 14.17 7.72 22.58
C PHE A 225 15.37 8.52 23.09
N ALA A 226 16.08 9.22 22.20
CA ALA A 226 17.26 10.02 22.59
C ALA A 226 16.92 11.24 23.47
N THR A 227 15.65 11.67 23.48
CA THR A 227 15.18 12.82 24.25
C THR A 227 14.40 12.44 25.53
N ASP A 228 14.26 11.13 25.80
CA ASP A 228 13.51 10.58 26.94
C ASP A 228 12.08 11.15 27.06
N ASP A 229 11.41 11.40 25.93
CA ASP A 229 10.06 11.97 25.89
C ASP A 229 8.98 10.88 25.97
N ASN A 230 7.99 11.06 26.86
CA ASN A 230 6.82 10.19 26.98
C ASN A 230 5.95 10.14 25.71
N GLY A 231 6.09 11.11 24.80
CA GLY A 231 5.49 11.10 23.46
C GLY A 231 5.89 9.89 22.63
N LEU A 232 7.00 9.23 22.96
CA LEU A 232 7.42 7.96 22.38
C LEU A 232 6.34 6.87 22.43
N GLU A 233 5.54 6.84 23.50
CA GLU A 233 4.49 5.83 23.66
C GLU A 233 3.34 5.99 22.69
N ILE A 234 3.21 7.15 22.06
CA ILE A 234 2.29 7.36 20.95
C ILE A 234 2.83 6.66 19.69
N LEU A 235 4.14 6.73 19.45
CA LEU A 235 4.77 6.19 18.26
C LEU A 235 4.98 4.67 18.32
N SER A 236 5.13 4.08 19.52
CA SER A 236 5.42 2.65 19.68
C SER A 236 4.39 1.77 18.98
N GLY A 237 3.10 2.01 19.23
CA GLY A 237 2.00 1.33 18.53
C GLY A 237 1.87 1.71 17.05
N SER A 238 2.13 2.97 16.74
CA SER A 238 2.05 3.50 15.38
C SER A 238 3.00 2.80 14.41
N ASN A 239 4.23 2.54 14.83
CA ASN A 239 5.25 1.89 14.01
C ASN A 239 4.82 0.50 13.56
N THR A 240 4.20 -0.28 14.45
CA THR A 240 3.68 -1.62 14.11
C THR A 240 2.67 -1.55 12.97
N GLN A 241 1.80 -0.54 12.97
CA GLN A 241 0.78 -0.40 11.92
C GLN A 241 1.38 0.13 10.61
N ILE A 242 2.31 1.10 10.68
CA ILE A 242 3.02 1.62 9.50
C ILE A 242 3.78 0.49 8.79
N LEU A 243 4.38 -0.42 9.55
CA LEU A 243 5.07 -1.61 9.07
C LEU A 243 4.16 -2.52 8.23
N GLY A 244 2.86 -2.61 8.54
CA GLY A 244 1.87 -3.32 7.73
C GLY A 244 1.33 -2.51 6.53
N ILE A 245 1.21 -1.20 6.70
CA ILE A 245 0.68 -0.28 5.67
C ILE A 245 1.61 -0.18 4.46
N VAL A 246 2.92 0.00 4.68
CA VAL A 246 3.89 0.26 3.59
C VAL A 246 3.95 -0.88 2.56
N PRO A 247 4.09 -2.17 2.94
CA PRO A 247 4.08 -3.27 1.99
C PRO A 247 2.76 -3.37 1.20
N SER A 248 1.64 -3.11 1.86
CA SER A 248 0.31 -3.15 1.25
C SER A 248 0.13 -2.03 0.21
N LEU A 249 0.60 -0.82 0.51
CA LEU A 249 0.62 0.30 -0.43
C LEU A 249 1.50 0.00 -1.65
N LEU A 250 2.72 -0.50 -1.43
CA LEU A 250 3.63 -0.86 -2.52
C LEU A 250 3.03 -1.95 -3.42
N ALA A 251 2.40 -2.97 -2.82
CA ALA A 251 1.71 -4.02 -3.56
C ALA A 251 0.55 -3.48 -4.41
N LEU A 252 -0.30 -2.62 -3.84
CA LEU A 252 -1.43 -2.04 -4.56
C LEU A 252 -0.96 -1.12 -5.71
N GLN A 253 0.05 -0.29 -5.44
CA GLN A 253 0.63 0.61 -6.43
C GLN A 253 1.19 -0.16 -7.62
N LEU A 254 1.96 -1.22 -7.39
CA LEU A 254 2.46 -2.10 -8.46
C LEU A 254 1.31 -2.57 -9.36
N ARG A 255 0.20 -3.05 -8.77
CA ARG A 255 -0.94 -3.60 -9.52
C ARG A 255 -1.69 -2.56 -10.34
N LEU A 256 -2.03 -1.42 -9.73
CA LEU A 256 -2.78 -0.35 -10.39
C LEU A 256 -1.98 0.23 -11.55
N ASN A 257 -0.68 0.43 -11.34
CA ASN A 257 0.22 0.92 -12.35
C ASN A 257 0.35 -0.09 -13.52
N LEU A 258 0.61 -1.38 -13.25
CA LEU A 258 0.67 -2.38 -14.33
C LEU A 258 -0.63 -2.46 -15.14
N SER A 259 -1.79 -2.34 -14.48
CA SER A 259 -3.10 -2.35 -15.14
C SER A 259 -3.28 -1.13 -16.06
N ALA A 260 -2.90 0.07 -15.60
CA ALA A 260 -2.95 1.29 -16.39
C ALA A 260 -2.02 1.22 -17.63
N TYR A 261 -0.82 0.66 -17.46
CA TYR A 261 0.14 0.46 -18.56
C TYR A 261 -0.39 -0.51 -19.62
N ASN A 262 -0.93 -1.66 -19.19
CA ASN A 262 -1.50 -2.65 -20.11
C ASN A 262 -2.66 -2.06 -20.91
N ASN A 263 -3.55 -1.31 -20.26
CA ASN A 263 -4.67 -0.64 -20.92
C ASN A 263 -4.21 0.42 -21.93
N ALA A 264 -3.19 1.22 -21.60
CA ALA A 264 -2.62 2.22 -22.50
C ALA A 264 -1.90 1.61 -23.72
N THR A 265 -1.32 0.41 -23.56
CA THR A 265 -0.63 -0.30 -24.64
C THR A 265 -1.62 -0.99 -25.59
N ILE A 266 -2.75 -1.49 -25.07
CA ILE A 266 -3.76 -2.22 -25.86
C ILE A 266 -4.67 -1.26 -26.64
N ASN A 267 -4.99 -0.07 -26.09
CA ASN A 267 -5.86 0.92 -26.74
C ASN A 267 -5.18 2.31 -26.85
N PRO A 268 -4.20 2.48 -27.76
CA PRO A 268 -3.44 3.74 -27.85
C PRO A 268 -4.27 4.96 -28.29
N GLY A 269 -5.43 4.76 -28.92
CA GLY A 269 -6.31 5.84 -29.41
C GLY A 269 -7.42 6.28 -28.45
N ALA A 270 -7.68 5.53 -27.38
CA ALA A 270 -8.76 5.81 -26.46
C ALA A 270 -8.18 6.17 -25.09
N ASN A 271 -7.74 7.42 -24.89
CA ASN A 271 -7.70 8.14 -23.61
C ASN A 271 -6.32 8.56 -23.04
N SER A 272 -5.89 9.78 -23.38
CA SER A 272 -5.11 10.60 -22.44
C SER A 272 -5.95 11.11 -21.25
N ARG A 273 -7.30 11.05 -21.34
CA ARG A 273 -8.23 11.57 -20.31
C ARG A 273 -8.72 10.54 -19.28
N ALA A 274 -8.64 9.23 -19.55
CA ALA A 274 -9.18 8.19 -18.66
C ALA A 274 -8.15 7.69 -17.65
N ALA A 275 -6.86 7.69 -18.00
CA ALA A 275 -5.78 7.42 -17.05
C ALA A 275 -5.68 8.47 -15.92
N VAL A 276 -6.22 9.67 -16.14
CA VAL A 276 -6.37 10.73 -15.12
C VAL A 276 -7.64 10.50 -14.28
N ARG A 277 -8.74 10.03 -14.88
CA ARG A 277 -10.03 9.80 -14.20
C ARG A 277 -10.00 8.68 -13.16
N THR A 278 -9.21 7.63 -13.35
CA THR A 278 -9.17 6.50 -12.38
C THR A 278 -8.51 6.87 -11.04
N LEU A 279 -7.81 8.01 -10.95
CA LEU A 279 -7.23 8.53 -9.71
C LEU A 279 -8.01 9.74 -9.14
N GLN A 280 -8.99 10.25 -9.87
CA GLN A 280 -9.85 11.34 -9.41
C GLN A 280 -11.17 10.77 -8.89
N PHE A 281 -11.10 10.09 -7.76
CA PHE A 281 -12.26 9.75 -6.94
C PHE A 281 -12.08 10.41 -5.57
N ALA A 282 -12.53 11.67 -5.47
CA ALA A 282 -13.03 12.36 -4.29
C ALA A 282 -13.12 13.87 -4.62
N THR A 283 -14.10 14.25 -5.45
CA THR A 283 -14.76 15.56 -5.47
C THR A 283 -15.73 15.56 -6.66
N ASP A 284 -16.96 15.11 -6.41
CA ASP A 284 -18.15 15.75 -6.96
C ASP A 284 -19.39 15.17 -6.29
N GLU A 285 -20.02 15.97 -5.43
CA GLU A 285 -21.45 15.88 -5.19
C GLU A 285 -22.11 17.11 -5.82
N GLY A 286 -23.04 16.90 -6.75
CA GLY A 286 -23.97 17.94 -7.22
C GLY A 286 -24.39 17.81 -8.69
N PRO A 287 -25.70 17.73 -9.03
CA PRO A 287 -26.15 17.31 -10.35
C PRO A 287 -26.22 18.43 -11.40
N SER A 288 -26.18 17.95 -12.65
CA SER A 288 -26.37 18.62 -13.96
C SER A 288 -26.98 20.02 -14.00
N VAL A 289 -26.28 20.91 -14.71
CA VAL A 289 -26.91 21.94 -15.55
C VAL A 289 -26.43 21.72 -16.97
N ALA A 290 -27.35 21.34 -17.86
CA ALA A 290 -27.14 21.31 -19.29
C ALA A 290 -26.89 22.74 -19.78
N SER A 291 -25.69 23.01 -20.31
CA SER A 291 -25.37 24.25 -21.00
C SER A 291 -25.91 24.18 -22.44
N ALA A 292 -26.85 25.09 -22.71
CA ALA A 292 -27.68 25.19 -23.92
C ALA A 292 -26.97 25.86 -25.13
N ASP A 293 -25.69 25.56 -25.35
CA ASP A 293 -24.90 26.26 -26.39
C ASP A 293 -24.56 25.41 -27.63
N ASP A 294 -24.94 24.13 -27.65
CA ASP A 294 -24.64 23.20 -28.78
C ASP A 294 -25.80 23.04 -29.78
N GLU A 295 -26.96 23.67 -29.53
CA GLU A 295 -28.16 23.54 -30.38
C GLU A 295 -28.30 24.67 -31.43
N ILE A 296 -27.55 25.78 -31.28
CA ILE A 296 -27.64 26.92 -32.20
C ILE A 296 -26.81 26.71 -33.49
N ASP A 297 -25.68 25.99 -33.43
CA ASP A 297 -24.79 25.80 -34.59
C ASP A 297 -25.30 24.76 -35.61
N ARG A 298 -26.23 23.87 -35.21
CA ARG A 298 -26.82 22.87 -36.14
C ARG A 298 -27.96 23.42 -36.99
N SER A 299 -28.64 24.48 -36.55
CA SER A 299 -29.75 25.08 -37.32
C SER A 299 -29.27 25.89 -38.54
N HIS A 300 -28.09 26.51 -38.45
CA HIS A 300 -27.55 27.35 -39.53
C HIS A 300 -26.93 26.58 -40.72
N LYS A 301 -26.66 25.27 -40.57
CA LYS A 301 -26.06 24.44 -41.62
C LYS A 301 -27.07 23.68 -42.48
N LEU A 302 -28.34 23.63 -42.10
CA LEU A 302 -29.39 22.90 -42.83
C LEU A 302 -30.14 23.76 -43.87
N ASP A 303 -30.05 25.08 -43.79
CA ASP A 303 -30.73 26.00 -44.72
C ASP A 303 -29.89 26.37 -45.97
N ALA A 304 -28.62 25.98 -46.04
CA ALA A 304 -27.73 26.34 -47.15
C ALA A 304 -27.69 25.33 -48.32
N ILE A 305 -28.50 24.25 -48.28
CA ILE A 305 -28.56 23.24 -49.35
C ILE A 305 -30.01 23.03 -49.78
N ARG A 306 -30.62 24.00 -50.46
CA ARG A 306 -31.80 23.81 -51.33
C ARG A 306 -32.28 25.11 -52.01
N LEU A 307 -31.73 25.43 -53.17
CA LEU A 307 -32.35 26.18 -54.29
C LEU A 307 -31.55 25.71 -55.53
N ASP A 308 -32.08 25.17 -56.63
CA ASP A 308 -33.19 25.65 -57.47
C ASP A 308 -33.77 24.48 -58.34
N PRO A 309 -35.03 24.53 -58.81
CA PRO A 309 -35.77 23.41 -59.40
C PRO A 309 -35.94 23.48 -60.94
N THR A 310 -36.68 22.48 -61.45
CA THR A 310 -37.37 22.38 -62.77
C THR A 310 -36.71 21.55 -63.87
N LYS A 311 -37.23 20.33 -64.10
CA LYS A 311 -37.99 20.00 -65.32
C LYS A 311 -38.74 18.66 -65.19
N SER A 312 -39.97 18.68 -65.69
CA SER A 312 -40.96 17.60 -65.79
C SER A 312 -40.68 16.62 -66.93
N GLU A 313 -41.54 15.58 -67.01
CA GLU A 313 -41.76 14.57 -68.06
C GLU A 313 -41.12 13.21 -67.74
N SER A 314 -41.81 12.10 -67.42
CA SER A 314 -43.00 11.38 -67.94
C SER A 314 -42.59 10.09 -68.68
N VAL A 315 -43.32 9.00 -68.37
CA VAL A 315 -43.52 7.77 -69.17
C VAL A 315 -42.41 6.70 -69.15
N GLY A 316 -42.82 5.45 -68.85
CA GLY A 316 -42.11 4.26 -69.34
C GLY A 316 -42.29 2.98 -68.52
N SER A 317 -43.38 2.25 -68.75
CA SER A 317 -43.56 0.86 -68.32
C SER A 317 -42.50 -0.10 -68.88
N ARG A 318 -42.14 -1.18 -68.16
CA ARG A 318 -42.24 -2.56 -68.67
C ARG A 318 -41.83 -3.63 -67.65
N THR A 319 -42.74 -4.59 -67.54
CA THR A 319 -42.66 -5.97 -67.06
C THR A 319 -41.62 -6.83 -67.78
N THR A 320 -41.01 -7.77 -67.06
CA THR A 320 -40.77 -9.21 -67.34
C THR A 320 -39.81 -9.73 -66.25
N GLY A 321 -39.83 -10.95 -65.70
CA GLY A 321 -40.50 -12.21 -66.02
C GLY A 321 -39.53 -13.37 -65.68
N GLY A 322 -40.02 -14.44 -65.06
CA GLY A 322 -39.36 -15.77 -64.98
C GLY A 322 -38.65 -16.08 -63.66
N ARG A 323 -39.17 -16.94 -62.77
CA ARG A 323 -39.26 -18.43 -62.84
C ARG A 323 -37.84 -19.06 -62.72
N ALA A 324 -37.54 -20.11 -61.96
CA ALA A 324 -38.09 -20.92 -60.87
C ALA A 324 -37.02 -22.01 -60.60
N SER A 325 -37.20 -22.80 -59.52
CA SER A 325 -36.73 -24.19 -59.33
C SER A 325 -35.20 -24.40 -59.25
N ASP A 326 -34.63 -25.30 -58.45
CA ASP A 326 -35.14 -26.42 -57.66
C ASP A 326 -33.97 -27.02 -56.84
N PHE A 327 -34.27 -27.70 -55.72
CA PHE A 327 -33.71 -29.00 -55.24
C PHE A 327 -32.17 -29.24 -55.24
N LYS A 328 -31.49 -29.88 -54.27
CA LYS A 328 -31.83 -30.98 -53.34
C LYS A 328 -30.64 -31.28 -52.38
N HIS A 329 -30.96 -31.97 -51.27
CA HIS A 329 -30.23 -32.96 -50.42
C HIS A 329 -28.71 -33.25 -50.61
N GLY A 330 -27.96 -33.75 -49.61
CA GLY A 330 -28.27 -34.45 -48.35
C GLY A 330 -26.94 -34.69 -47.57
N GLU A 331 -26.97 -34.81 -46.25
CA GLU A 331 -26.96 -36.05 -45.44
C GLU A 331 -25.59 -36.73 -45.19
N GLY A 332 -25.38 -37.14 -43.93
CA GLY A 332 -24.46 -38.21 -43.46
C GLY A 332 -23.20 -37.72 -42.74
N SER A 333 -23.13 -37.67 -41.39
CA SER A 333 -22.98 -38.74 -40.38
C SER A 333 -21.56 -39.35 -40.29
N ASP A 334 -20.83 -38.98 -39.22
CA ASP A 334 -20.14 -39.80 -38.17
C ASP A 334 -19.46 -41.14 -38.55
N PRO A 335 -18.41 -41.58 -37.80
CA PRO A 335 -18.25 -41.46 -36.34
C PRO A 335 -16.94 -40.86 -35.80
#